data_AF-A0A844HI37-F1
#
_entry.id   AF-A0A844HI37-F1
#
_cell.length_a   1.000
_cell.length_b   1.000
_cell.length_c   1.000
_cell.angle_alpha   90.00
_cell.angle_beta   90.00
_cell.angle_gamma   90.00
#
_symmetry.space_group_name_H-M   'P 1'
#
loop_
_entity.id
_entity.type
_entity.pdbx_description
1 polymer ?
#
loop_
_entity_poly.entity_id
_entity_poly.type
_entity_poly.pdbx_seq_one_letter_code
_entity_poly.pdbx_strand_id
1 'polypeptide(L)'
;MSKKSKRAHAVKEQVIAALDAMKSLSDDEKYQVALEAWCEILLHEVKAGKLSKTAASLDLMSSALSAFDGGKSHAFLRMCYPIKAWRDETVEIPKAWVRPLAEAWQAYKVAGPETTLGEVMGVEGGGQGKRPARFVMQSLKKEIRRANDVDIEIGVAAMDSQFLSKEDAIAAVAERHGISADAVKMAYNSAVGKRGGHFPK
;
A
#
# COMPACT_ATOMS: atom_id res chain seq x y z
N MET A 1 29.45 45.78 20.43
CA MET A 1 28.89 44.56 19.82
C MET A 1 28.41 44.83 18.40
N SER A 2 28.86 44.05 17.41
CA SER A 2 28.46 44.14 16.00
C SER A 2 26.97 43.74 15.80
N LYS A 3 26.29 44.33 14.80
CA LYS A 3 24.91 43.94 14.38
C LYS A 3 24.77 42.42 14.16
N LYS A 4 25.83 41.77 13.70
CA LYS A 4 25.87 40.31 13.45
C LYS A 4 25.83 39.50 14.75
N SER A 5 26.46 40.00 15.81
CA SER A 5 26.50 39.40 17.15
C SER A 5 25.18 39.56 17.91
N LYS A 6 24.49 40.71 17.76
CA LYS A 6 23.14 40.90 18.33
C LYS A 6 22.09 40.00 17.68
N ARG A 7 22.15 39.81 16.36
CA ARG A 7 21.24 38.91 15.63
C ARG A 7 21.44 37.45 16.03
N ALA A 8 22.68 37.01 16.19
CA ALA A 8 22.98 35.65 16.64
C ALA A 8 22.48 35.38 18.07
N HIS A 9 22.59 36.36 18.96
CA HIS A 9 22.08 36.26 20.34
C HIS A 9 20.54 36.16 20.37
N ALA A 10 19.86 37.04 19.64
CA ALA A 10 18.39 37.04 19.57
C ALA A 10 17.83 35.73 18.99
N VAL A 11 18.48 35.17 17.96
CA VAL A 11 18.11 33.85 17.41
C VAL A 11 18.31 32.75 18.45
N LYS A 12 19.41 32.78 19.20
CA LYS A 12 19.69 31.79 20.25
C LYS A 12 18.63 31.84 21.37
N GLU A 13 18.24 33.03 21.82
CA GLU A 13 17.17 33.21 22.81
C GLU A 13 15.81 32.71 22.30
N GLN A 14 15.48 32.99 21.04
CA GLN A 14 14.26 32.47 20.41
C GLN A 14 14.25 30.95 20.33
N VAL A 15 15.38 30.32 19.98
CA VAL A 15 15.50 28.86 19.91
C VAL A 15 15.37 28.22 21.30
N ILE A 16 16.00 28.81 22.33
CA ILE A 16 15.90 28.31 23.71
C ILE A 16 14.45 28.41 24.21
N ALA A 17 13.80 29.55 24.01
CA ALA A 17 12.40 29.73 24.39
C ALA A 17 11.46 28.76 23.67
N ALA A 18 11.69 28.50 22.37
CA ALA A 18 10.93 27.51 21.62
C ALA A 18 11.14 26.08 22.14
N LEU A 19 12.39 25.71 22.47
CA LEU A 19 12.71 24.39 23.04
C LEU A 19 12.08 24.20 24.43
N ASP A 20 12.08 25.23 25.26
CA ASP A 20 11.46 25.14 26.60
C ASP A 20 9.93 25.11 26.50
N ALA A 21 9.33 25.85 25.57
CA ALA A 21 7.90 25.72 25.26
C ALA A 21 7.55 24.29 24.81
N MET A 22 8.35 23.68 23.93
CA MET A 22 8.14 22.30 23.48
C MET A 22 8.22 21.27 24.60
N LYS A 23 9.06 21.48 25.63
CA LYS A 23 9.17 20.56 26.78
C LYS A 23 7.88 20.50 27.61
N SER A 24 7.15 21.62 27.68
CA SER A 24 5.91 21.73 28.45
C SER A 24 4.68 21.12 27.77
N LEU A 25 4.77 20.81 26.48
CA LEU A 25 3.69 20.20 25.71
C LEU A 25 3.47 18.73 26.10
N SER A 26 2.21 18.31 26.09
CA SER A 26 1.82 16.90 26.11
C SER A 26 2.33 16.15 24.86
N ASP A 27 2.35 14.82 24.90
CA ASP A 27 2.77 14.01 23.75
C ASP A 27 1.86 14.20 22.52
N ASP A 28 0.58 14.49 22.77
CA ASP A 28 -0.41 14.81 21.73
C ASP A 28 -0.09 16.15 21.06
N GLU A 29 0.17 17.19 21.84
CA GLU A 29 0.54 18.50 21.32
C GLU A 29 1.90 18.47 20.60
N LYS A 30 2.88 17.72 21.14
CA LYS A 30 4.16 17.50 20.48
C LYS A 30 3.98 16.81 19.13
N TYR A 31 3.15 15.78 19.07
CA TYR A 31 2.83 15.09 17.82
C TYR A 31 2.16 16.02 16.81
N GLN A 32 1.15 16.78 17.23
CA GLN A 32 0.45 17.72 16.37
C GLN A 32 1.41 18.74 15.76
N VAL A 33 2.20 19.41 16.60
CA VAL A 33 3.19 20.41 16.15
C VAL A 33 4.21 19.79 15.19
N ALA A 34 4.71 18.59 15.50
CA ALA A 34 5.65 17.89 14.64
C ALA A 34 5.04 17.49 13.30
N LEU A 35 3.79 17.00 13.30
CA LEU A 35 3.09 16.61 12.09
C LEU A 35 2.78 17.82 11.20
N GLU A 36 2.30 18.92 11.79
CA GLU A 36 2.04 20.17 11.07
C GLU A 36 3.31 20.69 10.39
N ALA A 37 4.41 20.81 11.13
CA ALA A 37 5.69 21.23 10.58
C ALA A 37 6.18 20.30 9.46
N TRP A 38 6.02 18.98 9.64
CA TRP A 38 6.41 18.01 8.63
C TRP A 38 5.56 18.12 7.35
N CYS A 39 4.24 18.33 7.51
CA CYS A 39 3.35 18.57 6.38
C CYS A 39 3.75 19.82 5.59
N GLU A 40 4.12 20.91 6.27
CA GLU A 40 4.59 22.13 5.62
C GLU A 40 5.88 21.89 4.81
N ILE A 41 6.84 21.15 5.37
CA ILE A 41 8.08 20.78 4.68
C ILE A 41 7.75 19.96 3.42
N LEU A 42 6.93 18.91 3.53
CA LEU A 42 6.56 18.08 2.39
C LEU A 42 5.83 18.90 1.31
N LEU A 43 4.92 19.80 1.70
CA LEU A 43 4.22 20.67 0.76
C LEU A 43 5.17 21.64 0.06
N HIS A 44 6.16 22.17 0.76
CA HIS A 44 7.19 23.02 0.18
C HIS A 44 8.01 22.24 -0.87
N GLU A 45 8.50 21.06 -0.53
CA GLU A 45 9.32 20.24 -1.45
C GLU A 45 8.51 19.75 -2.67
N VAL A 46 7.23 19.44 -2.48
CA VAL A 46 6.30 19.11 -3.59
C VAL A 46 6.09 20.31 -4.50
N LYS A 47 5.84 21.51 -3.95
CA LYS A 47 5.69 22.74 -4.75
C LYS A 47 6.98 23.11 -5.47
N ALA A 48 8.13 22.84 -4.87
CA ALA A 48 9.44 23.04 -5.47
C ALA A 48 9.82 21.99 -6.53
N GLY A 49 8.97 20.96 -6.74
CA GLY A 49 9.23 19.88 -7.70
C GLY A 49 10.32 18.90 -7.29
N LYS A 50 10.81 18.98 -6.04
CA LYS A 50 11.87 18.12 -5.51
C LYS A 50 11.34 16.81 -4.94
N LEU A 51 10.07 16.78 -4.55
CA LEU A 51 9.39 15.61 -4.02
C LEU A 51 8.09 15.34 -4.79
N SER A 52 7.80 14.09 -5.09
CA SER A 52 6.51 13.73 -5.69
C SER A 52 5.41 13.73 -4.64
N LYS A 53 4.18 14.05 -5.06
CA LYS A 53 2.99 13.92 -4.20
C LYS A 53 2.86 12.50 -3.63
N THR A 54 3.17 11.48 -4.43
CA THR A 54 3.13 10.08 -4.01
C THR A 54 4.10 9.79 -2.86
N ALA A 55 5.35 10.27 -2.95
CA ALA A 55 6.32 10.07 -1.88
C ALA A 55 5.91 10.79 -0.59
N ALA A 56 5.42 12.03 -0.69
CA ALA A 56 4.85 12.75 0.45
C ALA A 56 3.67 12.00 1.09
N SER A 57 2.76 11.46 0.29
CA SER A 57 1.62 10.68 0.78
C SER A 57 2.05 9.39 1.48
N LEU A 58 3.05 8.66 0.96
CA LEU A 58 3.57 7.44 1.61
C LEU A 58 4.19 7.73 2.99
N ASP A 59 4.86 8.88 3.12
CA ASP A 59 5.46 9.28 4.37
C ASP A 59 4.41 9.71 5.41
N LEU A 60 3.43 10.52 5.00
CA LEU A 60 2.30 10.89 5.85
C LEU A 60 1.47 9.66 6.28
N MET A 61 1.24 8.72 5.37
CA MET A 61 0.54 7.47 5.66
C MET A 61 1.29 6.63 6.70
N SER A 62 2.62 6.56 6.60
CA SER A 62 3.46 5.87 7.59
C SER A 62 3.41 6.54 8.96
N SER A 63 3.44 7.88 9.01
CA SER A 63 3.30 8.66 10.24
C SER A 63 1.94 8.43 10.90
N ALA A 64 0.85 8.49 10.13
CA ALA A 64 -0.49 8.24 10.62
C ALA A 64 -0.66 6.80 11.14
N LEU A 65 -0.13 5.80 10.42
CA LEU A 65 -0.17 4.41 10.87
C LEU A 65 0.61 4.22 12.18
N SER A 66 1.80 4.81 12.30
CA SER A 66 2.62 4.73 13.51
C SER A 66 1.93 5.40 14.71
N ALA A 67 1.31 6.56 14.52
CA ALA A 67 0.54 7.22 15.56
C ALA A 67 -0.68 6.40 15.99
N PHE A 68 -1.38 5.79 15.03
CA PHE A 68 -2.48 4.88 15.33
C PHE A 68 -2.03 3.62 16.07
N ASP A 69 -0.88 3.02 15.69
CA ASP A 69 -0.22 1.94 16.45
C ASP A 69 0.16 2.40 17.87
N GLY A 70 0.52 3.68 18.05
CA GLY A 70 0.78 4.33 19.34
C GLY A 70 -0.47 4.71 20.15
N GLY A 71 -1.65 4.24 19.76
CA GLY A 71 -2.90 4.44 20.50
C GLY A 71 -3.64 5.75 20.21
N LYS A 72 -3.20 6.53 19.20
CA LYS A 72 -3.92 7.74 18.80
C LYS A 72 -5.22 7.40 18.06
N SER A 73 -6.29 8.13 18.34
CA SER A 73 -7.59 7.91 17.71
C SER A 73 -7.67 8.53 16.31
N HIS A 74 -8.60 8.05 15.48
CA HIS A 74 -8.91 8.68 14.18
C HIS A 74 -9.32 10.16 14.33
N ALA A 75 -10.09 10.49 15.37
CA ALA A 75 -10.53 11.85 15.63
C ALA A 75 -9.34 12.78 15.92
N PHE A 76 -8.39 12.32 16.74
CA PHE A 76 -7.17 13.06 17.03
C PHE A 76 -6.33 13.29 15.78
N LEU A 77 -6.07 12.24 14.99
CA LEU A 77 -5.28 12.36 13.76
C LEU A 77 -5.93 13.32 12.75
N ARG A 78 -7.26 13.27 12.63
CA ARG A 78 -8.01 14.19 11.76
C ARG A 78 -7.82 15.66 12.17
N MET A 79 -7.72 15.95 13.46
CA MET A 79 -7.45 17.32 13.92
C MET A 79 -6.03 17.80 13.61
N CYS A 80 -5.07 16.88 13.53
CA CYS A 80 -3.67 17.22 13.29
C CYS A 80 -3.34 17.52 11.83
N TYR A 81 -4.20 17.15 10.87
CA TYR A 81 -3.93 17.41 9.46
C TYR A 81 -4.18 18.89 9.12
N PRO A 82 -3.21 19.62 8.55
CA PRO A 82 -3.37 21.05 8.30
C PRO A 82 -4.33 21.36 7.14
N ILE A 83 -4.46 20.45 6.16
CA ILE A 83 -5.30 20.67 4.96
C ILE A 83 -6.70 20.09 5.14
N LYS A 84 -7.73 20.89 4.86
CA LYS A 84 -9.15 20.49 4.96
C LYS A 84 -9.47 19.23 4.15
N ALA A 85 -9.01 19.14 2.90
CA ALA A 85 -9.24 17.96 2.07
C ALA A 85 -8.68 16.68 2.71
N TRP A 86 -7.54 16.73 3.40
CA TRP A 86 -6.97 15.58 4.11
C TRP A 86 -7.80 15.14 5.31
N ARG A 87 -8.63 16.04 5.85
CA ARG A 87 -9.55 15.76 6.94
C ARG A 87 -10.89 15.21 6.47
N ASP A 88 -11.34 15.63 5.29
CA ASP A 88 -12.72 15.43 4.86
C ASP A 88 -12.87 14.43 3.71
N GLU A 89 -11.87 14.31 2.84
CA GLU A 89 -11.87 13.39 1.69
C GLU A 89 -11.19 12.08 2.06
N THR A 90 -11.80 11.32 2.97
CA THR A 90 -11.23 10.09 3.53
C THR A 90 -12.00 8.84 3.11
N VAL A 91 -11.31 7.71 3.01
CA VAL A 91 -11.88 6.37 2.85
C VAL A 91 -11.41 5.49 4.01
N GLU A 92 -12.33 4.74 4.61
CA GLU A 92 -12.00 3.75 5.63
C GLU A 92 -11.49 2.47 4.96
N ILE A 93 -10.27 2.05 5.32
CA ILE A 93 -9.63 0.85 4.78
C ILE A 93 -9.02 0.01 5.90
N PRO A 94 -9.01 -1.33 5.76
CA PRO A 94 -8.39 -2.20 6.74
C PRO A 94 -6.91 -1.84 6.96
N LYS A 95 -6.53 -1.71 8.24
CA LYS A 95 -5.13 -1.45 8.64
C LYS A 95 -4.15 -2.45 8.04
N ALA A 96 -4.56 -3.70 7.92
CA ALA A 96 -3.77 -4.78 7.31
C ALA A 96 -3.39 -4.51 5.84
N TRP A 97 -4.15 -3.67 5.12
CA TRP A 97 -3.83 -3.30 3.74
C TRP A 97 -2.86 -2.12 3.67
N VAL A 98 -2.90 -1.23 4.66
CA VAL A 98 -2.03 -0.05 4.76
C VAL A 98 -0.64 -0.43 5.28
N ARG A 99 -0.57 -1.36 6.23
CA ARG A 99 0.65 -1.75 6.92
C ARG A 99 1.80 -2.15 5.97
N PRO A 100 1.59 -3.03 4.97
CA PRO A 100 2.67 -3.41 4.03
C PRO A 100 3.20 -2.22 3.22
N LEU A 101 2.35 -1.25 2.88
CA LEU A 101 2.77 -0.05 2.14
C LEU A 101 3.65 0.86 2.98
N ALA A 102 3.29 1.05 4.25
CA ALA A 102 4.06 1.85 5.20
C ALA A 102 5.41 1.17 5.53
N GLU A 103 5.40 -0.13 5.78
CA GLU A 103 6.62 -0.92 6.03
C GLU A 103 7.56 -0.89 4.83
N ALA A 104 7.05 -1.08 3.61
CA ALA A 104 7.85 -0.98 2.40
C ALA A 104 8.42 0.43 2.21
N TRP A 105 7.65 1.48 2.53
CA TRP A 105 8.16 2.85 2.49
C TRP A 105 9.29 3.08 3.50
N GLN A 106 9.15 2.61 4.75
CA GLN A 106 10.23 2.72 5.74
C GLN A 106 11.48 1.95 5.32
N ALA A 107 11.32 0.72 4.81
CA ALA A 107 12.42 -0.08 4.31
C ALA A 107 13.13 0.59 3.12
N TYR A 108 12.38 1.23 2.22
CA TYR A 108 12.95 1.97 1.09
C TYR A 108 13.79 3.17 1.55
N LYS A 109 13.34 3.93 2.55
CA LYS A 109 14.09 5.09 3.07
C LYS A 109 15.47 4.75 3.64
N VAL A 110 15.66 3.51 4.09
CA VAL A 110 16.95 3.02 4.64
C VAL A 110 17.69 2.07 3.70
N ALA A 111 17.12 1.79 2.53
CA ALA A 111 17.73 0.92 1.53
C ALA A 111 18.91 1.62 0.85
N GLY A 112 19.78 0.81 0.23
CA GLY A 112 20.89 1.33 -0.58
C GLY A 112 20.38 2.07 -1.83
N PRO A 113 21.21 2.94 -2.43
CA PRO A 113 20.81 3.77 -3.58
C PRO A 113 20.39 2.97 -4.82
N GLU A 114 20.81 1.72 -4.92
CA GLU A 114 20.49 0.81 -6.04
C GLU A 114 19.15 0.08 -5.87
N THR A 115 18.53 0.12 -4.69
CA THR A 115 17.28 -0.60 -4.42
C THR A 115 16.08 0.26 -4.81
N THR A 116 15.20 -0.25 -5.66
CA THR A 116 14.00 0.49 -6.07
C THR A 116 12.85 0.34 -5.06
N LEU A 117 11.94 1.33 -5.03
CA LEU A 117 10.71 1.20 -4.25
C LEU A 117 9.87 0.00 -4.70
N GLY A 118 9.85 -0.29 -6.01
CA GLY A 118 9.12 -1.41 -6.58
C GLY A 118 9.67 -2.76 -6.12
N GLU A 119 10.99 -2.88 -5.95
CA GLU A 119 11.64 -4.07 -5.38
C GLU A 119 11.29 -4.25 -3.90
N VAL A 120 11.36 -3.19 -3.10
CA VAL A 120 10.99 -3.24 -1.67
C VAL A 120 9.51 -3.57 -1.48
N MET A 121 8.64 -3.04 -2.33
CA MET A 121 7.20 -3.36 -2.33
C MET A 121 6.89 -4.75 -2.92
N GLY A 122 7.87 -5.47 -3.46
CA GLY A 122 7.66 -6.76 -4.12
C GLY A 122 6.81 -6.69 -5.40
N VAL A 123 6.67 -5.49 -5.98
CA VAL A 123 5.93 -5.26 -7.23
C VAL A 123 6.84 -5.50 -8.44
N GLU A 124 8.11 -5.16 -8.31
CA GLU A 124 9.14 -5.40 -9.31
C GLU A 124 9.92 -6.68 -9.01
N GLY A 125 10.44 -7.31 -10.07
CA GLY A 125 11.26 -8.50 -9.93
C GLY A 125 12.70 -8.12 -9.57
N GLY A 126 13.01 -8.06 -8.28
CA GLY A 126 14.39 -7.83 -7.83
C GLY A 126 15.24 -9.09 -7.95
N GLY A 127 16.28 -9.04 -8.80
CA GLY A 127 17.24 -10.13 -9.01
C GLY A 127 16.84 -11.17 -10.08
N GLN A 128 17.79 -12.06 -10.39
CA GLN A 128 17.63 -13.07 -11.45
C GLN A 128 16.51 -14.07 -11.09
N GLY A 129 15.53 -14.23 -11.99
CA GLY A 129 14.46 -15.24 -11.87
C GLY A 129 13.17 -14.76 -11.21
N LYS A 130 13.11 -13.56 -10.62
CA LYS A 130 11.86 -13.01 -10.09
C LYS A 130 11.04 -12.32 -11.18
N ARG A 131 9.75 -12.65 -11.26
CA ARG A 131 8.81 -12.01 -12.19
C ARG A 131 8.11 -10.83 -11.50
N PRO A 132 7.91 -9.70 -12.19
CA PRO A 132 7.10 -8.61 -11.67
C PRO A 132 5.68 -9.06 -11.28
N ALA A 133 5.13 -8.49 -10.20
CA ALA A 133 3.83 -8.86 -9.65
C ALA A 133 2.70 -8.77 -10.69
N ARG A 134 2.77 -7.80 -11.61
CA ARG A 134 1.79 -7.68 -12.72
C ARG A 134 1.65 -8.96 -13.54
N PHE A 135 2.75 -9.67 -13.81
CA PHE A 135 2.71 -10.90 -14.59
C PHE A 135 2.13 -12.04 -13.76
N VAL A 136 2.50 -12.13 -12.48
CA VAL A 136 1.94 -13.12 -11.55
C VAL A 136 0.42 -12.93 -11.43
N MET A 137 -0.04 -11.70 -11.22
CA MET A 137 -1.47 -11.36 -11.13
C MET A 137 -2.22 -11.64 -12.43
N GLN A 138 -1.63 -11.32 -13.59
CA GLN A 138 -2.25 -11.63 -14.88
C GLN A 138 -2.38 -13.14 -15.10
N SER A 139 -1.35 -13.92 -14.79
CA SER A 139 -1.41 -15.38 -14.86
C SER A 139 -2.47 -15.93 -13.92
N LEU A 140 -2.51 -15.46 -12.66
CA LEU A 140 -3.50 -15.89 -11.68
C LEU A 140 -4.93 -15.57 -12.14
N LYS A 141 -5.18 -14.36 -12.66
CA LYS A 141 -6.50 -13.98 -13.21
C LYS A 141 -6.90 -14.86 -14.38
N LYS A 142 -5.97 -15.19 -15.28
CA LYS A 142 -6.22 -16.10 -16.41
C LYS A 142 -6.54 -17.51 -15.93
N GLU A 143 -5.80 -18.03 -14.96
CA GLU A 143 -6.04 -19.35 -14.36
C GLU A 143 -7.41 -19.41 -13.69
N ILE A 144 -7.74 -18.43 -12.85
CA ILE A 144 -9.04 -18.36 -12.17
C ILE A 144 -10.17 -18.26 -13.20
N ARG A 145 -10.02 -17.43 -14.23
CA ARG A 145 -11.04 -17.29 -15.28
C ARG A 145 -11.29 -18.63 -15.98
N ARG A 146 -10.23 -19.34 -16.38
CA ARG A 146 -10.36 -20.66 -17.02
C ARG A 146 -11.03 -21.68 -16.09
N ALA A 147 -10.68 -21.66 -14.80
CA ALA A 147 -11.30 -22.54 -13.83
C ALA A 147 -12.79 -22.24 -13.66
N ASN A 148 -13.15 -20.95 -13.56
CA ASN A 148 -14.54 -20.52 -13.48
C ASN A 148 -15.32 -20.86 -14.76
N ASP A 149 -14.70 -20.72 -15.94
CA ASP A 149 -15.36 -21.07 -17.21
C ASP A 149 -15.71 -22.56 -17.27
N VAL A 150 -14.90 -23.45 -16.69
CA VAL A 150 -15.22 -24.89 -16.56
C VAL A 150 -16.40 -25.09 -15.61
N ASP A 151 -16.42 -24.44 -14.45
CA ASP A 151 -17.54 -24.51 -13.50
C ASP A 151 -18.85 -23.99 -14.15
N ILE A 152 -18.76 -22.92 -14.94
CA ILE A 152 -19.88 -22.35 -15.70
C ILE A 152 -20.38 -23.34 -16.73
N GLU A 153 -19.50 -23.99 -17.50
CA GLU A 153 -19.89 -24.96 -18.53
C GLU A 153 -20.68 -26.14 -17.94
N ILE A 154 -20.19 -26.68 -16.82
CA ILE A 154 -20.89 -27.74 -16.07
C ILE A 154 -22.24 -27.22 -15.57
N GLY A 155 -22.28 -26.00 -15.02
CA GLY A 155 -23.51 -25.38 -14.53
C GLY A 155 -24.56 -25.16 -15.62
N VAL A 156 -24.15 -24.69 -16.80
CA VAL A 156 -25.04 -24.47 -17.95
C VAL A 156 -25.62 -25.80 -18.43
N ALA A 157 -24.79 -26.84 -18.60
CA ALA A 157 -25.28 -28.16 -18.97
C ALA A 157 -26.29 -28.71 -17.95
N ALA A 158 -26.02 -28.53 -16.65
CA ALA A 158 -26.94 -28.94 -15.60
C ALA A 158 -28.28 -28.19 -15.64
N MET A 159 -28.28 -26.90 -15.99
CA MET A 159 -29.52 -26.12 -16.18
C MET A 159 -30.36 -26.66 -17.33
N ASP A 160 -29.71 -27.15 -18.38
CA ASP A 160 -30.36 -27.80 -19.52
C ASP A 160 -30.71 -29.29 -19.26
N SER A 161 -30.63 -29.74 -18.00
CA SER A 161 -30.83 -31.14 -17.58
C SER A 161 -29.88 -32.14 -18.27
N GLN A 162 -28.73 -31.65 -18.74
CA GLN A 162 -27.66 -32.46 -19.31
C GLN A 162 -26.57 -32.70 -18.26
N PHE A 163 -25.96 -33.88 -18.32
CA PHE A 163 -24.77 -34.16 -17.53
C PHE A 163 -23.53 -33.98 -18.40
N LEU A 164 -22.74 -32.95 -18.11
CA LEU A 164 -21.45 -32.74 -18.75
C LEU A 164 -20.34 -33.23 -17.83
N SER A 165 -19.50 -34.14 -18.32
CA SER A 165 -18.34 -34.58 -17.56
C SER A 165 -17.35 -33.42 -17.39
N LYS A 166 -16.54 -33.46 -16.32
CA LYS A 166 -15.51 -32.45 -16.09
C LYS A 166 -14.49 -32.43 -17.23
N GLU A 167 -14.15 -33.60 -17.77
CA GLU A 167 -13.23 -33.76 -18.89
C GLU A 167 -13.77 -33.10 -20.17
N ASP A 168 -15.07 -33.24 -20.45
CA ASP A 168 -15.71 -32.61 -21.61
C ASP A 168 -15.81 -31.09 -21.43
N ALA A 169 -16.14 -30.63 -20.21
CA ALA A 169 -16.13 -29.20 -19.89
C ALA A 169 -14.73 -28.58 -20.04
N ILE A 170 -13.68 -29.30 -19.64
CA ILE A 170 -12.29 -28.89 -19.84
C ILE A 170 -11.96 -28.81 -21.34
N ALA A 171 -12.38 -29.77 -22.14
CA ALA A 171 -12.15 -29.78 -23.59
C ALA A 171 -12.85 -28.59 -24.28
N ALA A 172 -14.12 -28.32 -23.92
CA ALA A 172 -14.89 -27.19 -24.46
C ALA A 172 -14.24 -25.83 -24.12
N VAL A 173 -13.77 -25.66 -22.87
CA VAL A 173 -13.05 -24.45 -22.47
C VAL A 173 -11.69 -24.35 -23.17
N ALA A 174 -10.99 -25.47 -23.37
CA ALA A 174 -9.71 -25.49 -24.08
C ALA A 174 -9.86 -25.04 -25.54
N GLU A 175 -10.88 -25.54 -26.23
CA GLU A 175 -11.25 -25.12 -27.58
C GLU A 175 -11.60 -23.63 -27.63
N ARG A 176 -12.47 -23.16 -26.72
CA ARG A 176 -12.89 -21.75 -26.64
C ARG A 176 -11.72 -20.78 -26.46
N HIS A 177 -10.71 -21.18 -25.68
CA HIS A 177 -9.53 -20.36 -25.40
C HIS A 177 -8.35 -20.61 -26.35
N GLY A 178 -8.47 -21.56 -27.28
CA GLY A 178 -7.40 -21.93 -28.20
C GLY A 178 -6.13 -22.45 -27.50
N ILE A 179 -6.29 -23.23 -26.43
CA ILE A 179 -5.18 -23.76 -25.60
C ILE A 179 -5.35 -25.27 -25.40
N SER A 180 -4.34 -25.94 -24.82
CA SER A 180 -4.45 -27.37 -24.51
C SER A 180 -5.40 -27.66 -23.35
N ALA A 181 -6.09 -28.81 -23.42
CA ALA A 181 -6.92 -29.33 -22.33
C ALA A 181 -6.12 -29.49 -21.02
N ASP A 182 -4.84 -29.89 -21.13
CA ASP A 182 -3.95 -29.99 -19.97
C ASP A 182 -3.72 -28.64 -19.28
N ALA A 183 -3.58 -27.54 -20.05
CA ALA A 183 -3.41 -26.21 -19.47
C ALA A 183 -4.67 -25.75 -18.71
N VAL A 184 -5.86 -26.10 -19.21
CA VAL A 184 -7.13 -25.83 -18.52
C VAL A 184 -7.27 -26.71 -17.27
N LYS A 185 -6.93 -28.01 -17.37
CA LYS A 185 -6.95 -28.96 -16.25
C LYS A 185 -6.01 -28.52 -15.11
N MET A 186 -4.80 -28.08 -15.44
CA MET A 186 -3.85 -27.52 -14.46
C MET A 186 -4.41 -26.27 -13.79
N ALA A 187 -4.97 -25.33 -14.56
CA ALA A 187 -5.59 -24.12 -14.02
C ALA A 187 -6.76 -24.44 -13.07
N TYR A 188 -7.60 -25.39 -13.46
CA TYR A 188 -8.74 -25.85 -12.66
C TYR A 188 -8.28 -26.46 -11.33
N ASN A 189 -7.34 -27.41 -11.37
CA ASN A 189 -6.81 -28.06 -10.16
C ASN A 189 -6.09 -27.07 -9.24
N SER A 190 -5.31 -26.14 -9.79
CA SER A 190 -4.67 -25.03 -9.06
C SER A 190 -5.71 -24.17 -8.34
N ALA A 191 -6.80 -23.80 -9.02
CA ALA A 191 -7.86 -22.99 -8.43
C ALA A 191 -8.65 -23.74 -7.33
N VAL A 192 -9.02 -25.00 -7.56
CA VAL A 192 -9.74 -25.82 -6.57
C VAL A 192 -8.88 -26.05 -5.32
N GLY A 193 -7.59 -26.35 -5.48
CA GLY A 193 -6.66 -26.48 -4.35
C GLY A 193 -6.53 -25.20 -3.53
N LYS A 194 -6.54 -24.03 -4.18
CA LYS A 194 -6.52 -22.72 -3.52
C LYS A 194 -7.86 -22.33 -2.87
N ARG A 195 -9.00 -22.82 -3.36
CA ARG A 195 -10.31 -22.60 -2.73
C ARG A 195 -10.48 -23.43 -1.44
N GLY A 196 -9.78 -24.56 -1.33
CA GLY A 196 -9.83 -25.46 -0.16
C GLY A 196 -8.81 -25.15 0.95
N GLY A 197 -7.80 -24.31 0.70
CA GLY A 197 -6.77 -23.96 1.66
C GLY A 197 -6.66 -22.45 1.87
N HIS A 198 -6.68 -22.02 3.13
CA HIS A 198 -6.49 -20.63 3.63
C HIS A 198 -7.72 -19.70 3.69
N PHE A 199 -8.45 -19.82 4.80
CA PHE A 199 -8.49 -18.70 5.75
C PHE A 199 -7.62 -19.10 6.95
N PRO A 200 -6.55 -18.35 7.30
CA PRO A 200 -5.97 -18.48 8.63
C PRO A 200 -7.04 -18.06 9.67
N LYS A 201 -7.21 -18.86 10.72
CA LYS A 201 -7.96 -18.48 11.92
C LYS A 201 -7.23 -17.41 12.68
#